data_AF-A0A6L8LZG4-F1
#
_entry.id   AF-A0A6L8LZG4-F1
#
_cell.length_a   1.000
_cell.length_b   1.000
_cell.length_c   1.000
_cell.angle_alpha   90.00
_cell.angle_beta   90.00
_cell.angle_gamma   90.00
#
_symmetry.space_group_name_H-M   'P 1'
#
loop_
_entity.id
_entity.type
_entity.pdbx_description
1 polymer ?
#
loop_
_entity_poly.entity_id
_entity_poly.type
_entity_poly.pdbx_seq_one_letter_code
_entity_poly.pdbx_strand_id
1 'polypeptide(L)'
;MLSFDLSLIPEVDNFFSSVHKYTVEEFGATYTAFYHESQKTKNKLFWISESSWGKVYVERDYIKDCHLFNFGRSIMKKKSYICFPWNHIKEETKKQKEISGIRREHNIDHGLSFANLKYNCITGLNFNSFTQNRIFTKEILNDFTTISAIRNEIFRYSSKYNMIMHKDRINIFDVLSYSKNIIPPSASFLHEDNRALIHY
;
A
#
# COMPACT_ATOMS: atom_id res chain seq x y z
N MET A 1 19.41 -0.27 6.12
CA MET A 1 17.99 -0.11 5.74
C MET A 1 17.77 -0.93 4.49
N LEU A 2 16.92 -1.95 4.55
CA LEU A 2 16.67 -2.85 3.43
C LEU A 2 15.23 -2.72 2.94
N SER A 3 15.04 -2.83 1.63
CA SER A 3 13.74 -2.80 0.97
C SER A 3 13.55 -4.11 0.22
N PHE A 4 12.45 -4.80 0.47
CA PHE A 4 12.15 -6.09 -0.14
C PHE A 4 10.88 -5.98 -0.98
N ASP A 5 11.00 -6.40 -2.23
CA ASP A 5 9.89 -6.48 -3.17
C ASP A 5 9.14 -7.80 -2.97
N LEU A 6 7.87 -7.70 -2.56
CA LEU A 6 7.01 -8.85 -2.35
C LEU A 6 6.52 -9.47 -3.67
N SER A 7 6.63 -8.77 -4.81
CA SER A 7 6.29 -9.34 -6.12
C SER A 7 7.21 -10.50 -6.51
N LEU A 8 8.39 -10.61 -5.88
CA LEU A 8 9.32 -11.72 -6.07
C LEU A 8 8.90 -13.01 -5.35
N ILE A 9 7.79 -12.99 -4.61
CA ILE A 9 7.26 -14.12 -3.85
C ILE A 9 5.90 -14.52 -4.48
N PRO A 10 5.84 -15.59 -5.29
CA PRO A 10 4.68 -15.87 -6.14
C PRO A 10 3.34 -15.91 -5.41
N GLU A 11 3.27 -16.51 -4.23
CA GLU A 11 2.03 -16.61 -3.46
C GLU A 11 1.55 -15.24 -2.94
N VAL A 12 2.48 -14.35 -2.60
CA VAL A 12 2.21 -12.99 -2.13
C VAL A 12 1.84 -12.10 -3.32
N ASP A 13 2.56 -12.24 -4.43
CA ASP A 13 2.29 -11.53 -5.67
C ASP A 13 0.90 -11.87 -6.23
N ASN A 14 0.54 -13.15 -6.25
CA ASN A 14 -0.80 -13.60 -6.65
C ASN A 14 -1.91 -13.00 -5.78
N PHE A 15 -1.68 -12.91 -4.46
CA PHE A 15 -2.64 -12.29 -3.54
C PHE A 15 -2.84 -10.79 -3.85
N PHE A 16 -1.76 -10.01 -3.91
CA PHE A 16 -1.87 -8.57 -4.18
C PHE A 16 -2.34 -8.29 -5.62
N SER A 17 -1.96 -9.11 -6.59
CA SER A 17 -2.47 -9.03 -7.95
C SER A 17 -3.98 -9.31 -8.01
N SER A 18 -4.48 -10.25 -7.21
CA SER A 18 -5.92 -10.52 -7.08
C SER A 18 -6.66 -9.34 -6.44
N VAL A 19 -6.09 -8.74 -5.39
CA VAL A 19 -6.62 -7.49 -4.81
C VAL A 19 -6.66 -6.37 -5.85
N HIS A 20 -5.58 -6.19 -6.61
CA HIS A 20 -5.52 -5.18 -7.65
C HIS A 20 -6.59 -5.42 -8.72
N LYS A 21 -6.68 -6.64 -9.25
CA LYS A 21 -7.71 -7.02 -10.23
C LYS A 21 -9.12 -6.73 -9.72
N TYR A 22 -9.43 -7.10 -8.48
CA TYR A 22 -10.73 -6.81 -7.88
C TYR A 22 -11.00 -5.31 -7.78
N THR A 23 -10.02 -4.52 -7.34
CA THR A 23 -10.20 -3.06 -7.25
C THR A 23 -10.26 -2.36 -8.61
N VAL A 24 -9.68 -2.95 -9.67
CA VAL A 24 -9.92 -2.53 -11.07
C VAL A 24 -11.38 -2.76 -11.43
N GLU A 25 -11.91 -3.96 -11.18
CA GLU A 25 -13.27 -4.36 -11.56
C GLU A 25 -14.35 -3.57 -10.77
N GLU A 26 -14.17 -3.40 -9.46
CA GLU A 26 -15.17 -2.76 -8.59
C GLU A 26 -15.08 -1.24 -8.55
N PHE A 27 -13.87 -0.68 -8.60
CA PHE A 27 -13.64 0.75 -8.36
C PHE A 27 -12.98 1.47 -9.53
N GLY A 28 -12.60 0.76 -10.60
CA GLY A 28 -11.83 1.35 -11.70
C GLY A 28 -10.41 1.75 -11.30
N ALA A 29 -9.84 1.13 -10.26
CA ALA A 29 -8.46 1.41 -9.88
C ALA A 29 -7.50 1.00 -11.00
N THR A 30 -6.48 1.81 -11.27
CA THR A 30 -5.44 1.55 -12.26
C THR A 30 -4.09 1.29 -11.61
N TYR A 31 -3.98 1.62 -10.33
CA TYR A 31 -2.77 1.45 -9.55
C TYR A 31 -3.11 1.06 -8.12
N THR A 32 -2.43 0.03 -7.64
CA THR A 32 -2.46 -0.40 -6.25
C THR A 32 -1.03 -0.53 -5.75
N ALA A 33 -0.76 0.01 -4.56
CA ALA A 33 0.52 -0.17 -3.91
C ALA A 33 0.40 -0.42 -2.42
N PHE A 34 1.17 -1.39 -1.97
CA PHE A 34 1.31 -1.77 -0.57
C PHE A 34 2.71 -1.42 -0.09
N TYR A 35 2.79 -0.99 1.17
CA TYR A 35 4.04 -0.69 1.82
C TYR A 35 3.97 -1.05 3.31
N HIS A 36 5.07 -1.53 3.88
CA HIS A 36 5.16 -1.85 5.29
C HIS A 36 6.57 -1.57 5.83
N GLU A 37 6.71 -0.64 6.77
CA GLU A 37 8.01 -0.20 7.31
C GLU A 37 8.09 -0.34 8.82
N SER A 38 9.15 -1.02 9.28
CA SER A 38 9.52 -0.98 10.69
C SER A 38 10.02 0.40 11.09
N GLN A 39 9.46 0.97 12.15
CA GLN A 39 9.94 2.22 12.72
C GLN A 39 11.24 2.07 13.51
N LYS A 40 11.62 0.83 13.88
CA LYS A 40 12.87 0.52 14.60
C LYS A 40 14.06 0.38 13.65
N THR A 41 13.96 -0.52 12.68
CA THR A 41 15.08 -0.87 11.77
C THR A 41 15.03 -0.12 10.45
N LYS A 42 13.89 0.53 10.15
CA LYS A 42 13.58 1.12 8.84
C LYS A 42 13.53 0.12 7.69
N ASN A 43 13.53 -1.18 7.96
CA ASN A 43 13.30 -2.19 6.93
C ASN A 43 11.92 -2.01 6.31
N LYS A 44 11.81 -2.30 5.02
CA LYS A 44 10.62 -2.04 4.20
C LYS A 44 10.23 -3.28 3.40
N LEU A 45 8.94 -3.59 3.38
CA LEU A 45 8.33 -4.47 2.38
C LEU A 45 7.47 -3.58 1.47
N PHE A 46 7.43 -3.89 0.19
CA PHE A 46 6.55 -3.21 -0.74
C PHE A 46 6.03 -4.16 -1.80
N TRP A 47 4.90 -3.79 -2.39
CA TRP A 47 4.36 -4.39 -3.60
C TRP A 47 3.67 -3.29 -4.41
N ILE A 48 3.85 -3.29 -5.72
CA ILE A 48 3.36 -2.23 -6.60
C ILE A 48 2.82 -2.86 -7.88
N SER A 49 1.57 -2.55 -8.27
CA SER A 49 0.92 -3.15 -9.44
C SER A 49 1.50 -2.67 -10.77
N GLU A 50 2.01 -1.44 -10.82
CA GLU A 50 2.73 -0.91 -11.98
C GLU A 50 4.23 -1.08 -11.74
N SER A 51 4.81 -2.08 -12.39
CA SER A 51 6.20 -2.51 -12.20
C SER A 51 7.23 -1.51 -12.75
N SER A 52 6.93 -0.78 -13.81
CA SER A 52 7.83 0.21 -14.41
C SER A 52 8.01 1.43 -13.49
N TRP A 53 6.93 1.95 -12.94
CA TRP A 53 6.93 2.98 -11.90
C TRP A 53 7.53 2.43 -10.61
N GLY A 54 7.15 1.23 -10.19
CA GLY A 54 7.66 0.60 -8.97
C GLY A 54 9.18 0.49 -8.98
N LYS A 55 9.75 0.05 -10.10
CA LYS A 55 11.20 -0.01 -10.32
C LYS A 55 11.85 1.37 -10.17
N VAL A 56 11.34 2.40 -10.86
CA VAL A 56 11.87 3.78 -10.76
C VAL A 56 11.79 4.32 -9.33
N TYR A 57 10.66 4.11 -8.67
CA TYR A 57 10.40 4.61 -7.32
C TYR A 57 11.36 4.00 -6.28
N VAL A 58 11.69 2.71 -6.45
CA VAL A 58 12.61 1.97 -5.57
C VAL A 58 14.06 2.26 -5.90
N GLU A 59 14.48 2.14 -7.16
CA GLU A 59 15.87 2.34 -7.59
C GLU A 59 16.38 3.75 -7.27
N ARG A 60 15.50 4.75 -7.36
CA ARG A 60 15.83 6.15 -7.05
C ARG A 60 15.53 6.54 -5.60
N ASP A 61 15.10 5.59 -4.76
CA ASP A 61 14.75 5.78 -3.35
C ASP A 61 13.78 6.96 -3.11
N TYR A 62 12.86 7.17 -4.04
CA TYR A 62 11.92 8.30 -4.05
C TYR A 62 10.98 8.31 -2.85
N ILE A 63 10.85 7.18 -2.16
CA ILE A 63 10.06 7.09 -0.93
C ILE A 63 10.52 8.04 0.16
N LYS A 64 11.82 8.40 0.22
CA LYS A 64 12.34 9.37 1.20
C LYS A 64 11.75 10.76 1.00
N ASP A 65 11.54 11.14 -0.25
CA ASP A 65 11.09 12.47 -0.64
C ASP A 65 9.61 12.51 -1.04
N CYS A 66 8.93 11.37 -1.14
CA CYS A 66 7.52 11.28 -1.52
C CYS A 66 6.64 12.06 -0.51
N HIS A 67 5.95 13.09 -1.00
CA HIS A 67 5.11 13.97 -0.17
C HIS A 67 3.95 13.20 0.50
N LEU A 68 3.31 12.26 -0.21
CA LEU A 68 2.24 11.43 0.36
C LEU A 68 2.73 10.52 1.48
N PHE A 69 3.87 9.85 1.26
CA PHE A 69 4.46 8.98 2.27
C PHE A 69 4.89 9.77 3.51
N ASN A 70 5.54 10.91 3.29
CA ASN A 70 5.97 11.80 4.37
C ASN A 70 4.80 12.39 5.15
N PHE A 71 3.72 12.78 4.47
CA PHE A 71 2.48 13.22 5.10
C PHE A 71 1.92 12.12 6.01
N GLY A 72 1.70 10.91 5.49
CA GLY A 72 1.21 9.78 6.28
C GLY A 72 2.08 9.52 7.52
N ARG A 73 3.41 9.43 7.33
CA ARG A 73 4.37 9.24 8.42
C ARG A 73 4.32 10.34 9.47
N SER A 74 4.12 11.61 9.06
CA SER A 74 4.01 12.72 10.00
C SER A 74 2.77 12.60 10.89
N ILE A 75 1.63 12.18 10.33
CA ILE A 75 0.38 11.98 11.07
C ILE A 75 0.48 10.76 12.00
N MET A 76 1.18 9.71 11.58
CA MET A 76 1.41 8.51 12.40
C MET A 76 2.18 8.80 13.71
N LYS A 77 2.84 9.95 13.85
CA LYS A 77 3.44 10.39 15.13
C LYS A 77 2.39 10.69 16.21
N LYS A 78 1.14 10.93 15.82
CA LYS A 78 0.03 11.36 16.71
C LYS A 78 -1.22 10.48 16.61
N LYS A 79 -1.38 9.73 15.51
CA LYS A 79 -2.54 8.87 15.26
C LYS A 79 -2.08 7.48 14.85
N SER A 80 -2.85 6.45 15.19
CA SER A 80 -2.59 5.08 14.76
C SER A 80 -3.13 4.77 13.36
N TYR A 81 -4.01 5.62 12.82
CA TYR A 81 -4.66 5.39 11.54
C TYR A 81 -4.97 6.70 10.82
N ILE A 82 -4.92 6.65 9.49
CA ILE A 82 -5.37 7.74 8.59
C ILE A 82 -5.88 7.16 7.26
N CYS A 83 -6.87 7.85 6.70
CA CYS A 83 -7.31 7.74 5.32
C CYS A 83 -7.22 9.14 4.71
N PHE A 84 -6.59 9.32 3.54
CA PHE A 84 -6.51 10.63 2.90
C PHE A 84 -6.50 10.57 1.37
N PRO A 85 -7.22 11.50 0.71
CA PRO A 85 -7.11 11.71 -0.73
C PRO A 85 -5.78 12.39 -1.07
N TRP A 86 -5.16 11.98 -2.18
CA TRP A 86 -3.89 12.53 -2.62
C TRP A 86 -3.98 14.01 -3.00
N ASN A 87 -5.11 14.41 -3.58
CA ASN A 87 -5.36 15.77 -4.06
C ASN A 87 -5.33 16.85 -2.95
N HIS A 88 -5.42 16.44 -1.68
CA HIS A 88 -5.37 17.36 -0.54
C HIS A 88 -3.96 17.55 0.02
N ILE A 89 -2.98 16.78 -0.46
CA ILE A 89 -1.61 16.83 0.03
C ILE A 89 -0.76 17.58 -0.99
N LYS A 90 -0.18 18.71 -0.57
CA LYS A 90 0.59 19.58 -1.46
C LYS A 90 2.04 19.12 -1.58
N GLU A 91 2.62 19.35 -2.75
CA GLU A 91 4.06 19.23 -2.95
C GLU A 91 4.75 20.54 -2.53
N GLU A 92 5.65 20.46 -1.56
CA GLU A 92 6.35 21.60 -0.99
C GLU A 92 7.73 21.79 -1.61
N THR A 93 8.42 20.70 -1.96
CA THR A 93 9.81 20.74 -2.46
C THR A 93 9.91 20.50 -3.96
N LYS A 94 11.01 20.94 -4.59
CA LYS A 94 11.31 20.65 -6.00
C LYS A 94 11.33 19.14 -6.26
N LYS A 95 11.91 18.35 -5.33
CA LYS A 95 11.99 16.90 -5.46
C LYS A 95 10.61 16.23 -5.39
N GLN A 96 9.73 16.71 -4.51
CA GLN A 96 8.34 16.24 -4.44
C GLN A 96 7.59 16.49 -5.74
N LYS A 97 7.74 17.69 -6.33
CA LYS A 97 7.14 18.03 -7.63
C LYS A 97 7.68 17.17 -8.78
N GLU A 98 8.98 16.88 -8.78
CA GLU A 98 9.61 15.97 -9.74
C GLU A 98 9.03 14.54 -9.62
N ILE A 99 8.96 14.00 -8.40
CA ILE A 99 8.38 12.67 -8.14
C ILE A 99 6.92 12.61 -8.62
N SER A 100 6.10 13.62 -8.30
CA SER A 100 4.72 13.70 -8.79
C SER A 100 4.65 13.81 -10.31
N GLY A 101 5.55 14.56 -10.93
CA GLY A 101 5.64 14.69 -12.39
C GLY A 101 5.86 13.35 -13.07
N ILE A 102 6.90 12.62 -12.65
CA ILE A 102 7.19 11.28 -13.18
C ILE A 102 6.02 10.33 -12.90
N ARG A 103 5.48 10.35 -11.68
CA ARG A 103 4.32 9.52 -11.33
C ARG A 103 3.12 9.78 -12.25
N ARG A 104 2.87 11.04 -12.62
CA ARG A 104 1.83 11.43 -13.60
C ARG A 104 2.12 10.94 -15.01
N GLU A 105 3.38 10.88 -15.44
CA GLU A 105 3.76 10.28 -16.72
C GLU A 105 3.38 8.79 -16.81
N HIS A 106 3.31 8.10 -15.66
CA HIS A 106 2.77 6.74 -15.52
C HIS A 106 1.23 6.70 -15.31
N ASN A 107 0.52 7.82 -15.54
CA ASN A 107 -0.92 7.97 -15.32
C ASN A 107 -1.39 7.74 -13.87
N ILE A 108 -0.52 7.97 -12.88
CA ILE A 108 -0.81 7.80 -11.46
C ILE A 108 -0.91 9.19 -10.79
N ASP A 109 -2.12 9.73 -10.63
CA ASP A 109 -2.30 11.08 -10.05
C ASP A 109 -3.38 11.21 -8.97
N HIS A 110 -4.60 10.76 -9.23
CA HIS A 110 -5.71 10.86 -8.28
C HIS A 110 -5.90 9.56 -7.50
N GLY A 111 -5.70 9.60 -6.18
CA GLY A 111 -5.73 8.40 -5.36
C GLY A 111 -6.18 8.61 -3.93
N LEU A 112 -6.29 7.49 -3.23
CA LEU A 112 -6.60 7.39 -1.82
C LEU A 112 -5.52 6.54 -1.14
N SER A 113 -5.01 7.04 -0.01
CA SER A 113 -4.10 6.31 0.84
C SER A 113 -4.76 5.95 2.16
N PHE A 114 -4.53 4.72 2.59
CA PHE A 114 -4.72 4.26 3.96
C PHE A 114 -3.35 4.08 4.60
N ALA A 115 -3.18 4.52 5.84
CA ALA A 115 -2.02 4.15 6.64
C ALA A 115 -2.39 3.79 8.07
N ASN A 116 -1.68 2.80 8.62
CA ASN A 116 -1.85 2.29 9.97
C ASN A 116 -0.48 2.14 10.65
N LEU A 117 -0.37 2.60 11.88
CA LEU A 117 0.75 2.32 12.77
C LEU A 117 0.32 1.25 13.79
N LYS A 118 0.89 0.04 13.65
CA LYS A 118 0.67 -1.06 14.59
C LYS A 118 1.99 -1.77 14.87
N TYR A 119 2.26 -2.13 16.14
CA TYR A 119 3.47 -2.83 16.56
C TYR A 119 4.78 -2.19 16.08
N ASN A 120 4.87 -0.86 16.11
CA ASN A 120 5.99 -0.07 15.57
C ASN A 120 6.25 -0.29 14.06
N CYS A 121 5.24 -0.70 13.30
CA CYS A 121 5.31 -0.72 11.84
C CYS A 121 4.26 0.21 11.24
N ILE A 122 4.64 0.99 10.24
CA ILE A 122 3.71 1.77 9.41
C ILE A 122 3.38 0.93 8.19
N THR A 123 2.12 0.53 8.05
CA THR A 123 1.58 -0.09 6.84
C THR A 123 0.83 0.95 6.03
N GLY A 124 1.15 1.09 4.75
CA GLY A 124 0.44 1.91 3.78
C GLY A 124 -0.21 1.06 2.71
N LEU A 125 -1.42 1.43 2.30
CA LEU A 125 -2.13 0.86 1.16
C LEU A 125 -2.69 1.99 0.32
N ASN A 126 -2.46 1.93 -0.98
CA ASN A 126 -2.73 3.02 -1.90
C ASN A 126 -3.53 2.51 -3.07
N PHE A 127 -4.55 3.26 -3.44
CA PHE A 127 -5.35 3.04 -4.64
C PHE A 127 -5.38 4.32 -5.45
N ASN A 128 -5.35 4.20 -6.76
CA ASN A 128 -5.37 5.33 -7.67
C ASN A 128 -6.05 4.92 -8.98
N SER A 129 -6.58 5.91 -9.69
CA SER A 129 -7.11 5.79 -11.03
C SER A 129 -6.42 6.77 -11.97
N PHE A 130 -6.65 6.61 -13.27
CA PHE A 130 -6.19 7.52 -14.31
C PHE A 130 -6.39 9.01 -13.97
N THR A 131 -5.50 9.84 -14.48
CA THR A 131 -5.51 11.31 -14.35
C THR A 131 -6.84 11.97 -14.75
N GLN A 132 -7.62 11.33 -15.62
CA GLN A 132 -8.94 11.83 -16.03
C GLN A 132 -10.03 11.55 -14.99
N ASN A 133 -9.90 10.50 -14.16
CA ASN A 133 -10.89 10.17 -13.13
C ASN A 133 -10.66 10.99 -11.85
N ARG A 134 -11.11 12.24 -11.87
CA ARG A 134 -11.01 13.17 -10.73
C ARG A 134 -11.95 12.83 -9.57
N ILE A 135 -12.95 11.98 -9.80
CA ILE A 135 -13.95 11.58 -8.80
C ILE A 135 -13.63 10.23 -8.15
N PHE A 136 -12.56 9.54 -8.57
CA PHE A 136 -12.16 8.23 -8.07
C PHE A 136 -12.18 8.12 -6.54
N THR A 137 -11.63 9.09 -5.82
CA THR A 137 -11.62 9.06 -4.36
C THR A 137 -13.03 9.14 -3.77
N LYS A 138 -13.97 9.84 -4.43
CA LYS A 138 -15.37 9.84 -4.03
C LYS A 138 -16.02 8.48 -4.32
N GLU A 139 -15.76 7.90 -5.50
CA GLU A 139 -16.29 6.60 -5.90
C GLU A 139 -15.89 5.49 -4.94
N ILE A 140 -14.59 5.37 -4.63
CA ILE A 140 -14.08 4.35 -3.69
C ILE A 140 -14.60 4.55 -2.26
N LEU A 141 -14.88 5.79 -1.84
CA LEU A 141 -15.42 6.09 -0.52
C LEU A 141 -16.94 5.93 -0.44
N ASN A 142 -17.66 5.93 -1.57
CA ASN A 142 -19.09 5.63 -1.58
C ASN A 142 -19.37 4.17 -1.15
N ASP A 143 -18.44 3.26 -1.43
CA ASP A 143 -18.43 1.91 -0.85
C ASP A 143 -17.31 1.76 0.18
N PHE A 144 -17.41 2.56 1.24
CA PHE A 144 -16.42 2.55 2.32
C PHE A 144 -16.34 1.18 3.04
N THR A 145 -17.43 0.42 3.05
CA THR A 145 -17.50 -0.90 3.71
C THR A 145 -16.57 -1.88 3.01
N THR A 146 -16.74 -2.07 1.69
CA THR A 146 -15.90 -2.99 0.91
C THR A 146 -14.43 -2.60 0.98
N ILE A 147 -14.08 -1.33 0.74
CA ILE A 147 -12.68 -0.92 0.77
C ILE A 147 -12.06 -1.01 2.17
N SER A 148 -12.87 -0.83 3.22
CA SER A 148 -12.43 -1.03 4.60
C SER A 148 -12.17 -2.50 4.92
N ALA A 149 -12.98 -3.42 4.39
CA ALA A 149 -12.76 -4.86 4.53
C ALA A 149 -11.45 -5.28 3.87
N ILE A 150 -11.23 -4.88 2.61
CA ILE A 150 -9.97 -5.13 1.87
C ILE A 150 -8.77 -4.58 2.65
N ARG A 151 -8.84 -3.33 3.11
CA ARG A 151 -7.81 -2.69 3.92
C ARG A 151 -7.52 -3.50 5.18
N ASN A 152 -8.56 -3.86 5.93
CA ASN A 152 -8.42 -4.59 7.19
C ASN A 152 -7.73 -5.92 6.97
N GLU A 153 -8.10 -6.63 5.91
CA GLU A 153 -7.54 -7.94 5.60
C GLU A 153 -6.07 -7.85 5.20
N ILE A 154 -5.70 -6.86 4.36
CA ILE A 154 -4.30 -6.59 4.01
C ILE A 154 -3.49 -6.16 5.24
N PHE A 155 -4.06 -5.36 6.14
CA PHE A 155 -3.38 -4.92 7.37
C PHE A 155 -3.22 -6.08 8.36
N ARG A 156 -4.21 -6.99 8.44
CA ARG A 156 -4.13 -8.21 9.24
C ARG A 156 -3.06 -9.14 8.68
N TYR A 157 -3.07 -9.38 7.37
CA TYR A 157 -2.08 -10.19 6.67
C TYR A 157 -0.66 -9.65 6.87
N SER A 158 -0.45 -8.35 6.58
CA SER A 158 0.86 -7.71 6.71
C SER A 158 1.40 -7.69 8.14
N SER A 159 0.54 -7.68 9.15
CA SER A 159 0.97 -7.73 10.55
C SER A 159 1.74 -9.02 10.90
N LYS A 160 1.58 -10.08 10.10
CA LYS A 160 2.37 -11.31 10.26
C LYS A 160 3.87 -11.03 10.06
N TYR A 161 4.25 -10.05 9.23
CA TYR A 161 5.65 -9.67 9.00
C TYR A 161 6.30 -8.86 10.12
N ASN A 162 5.55 -8.34 11.10
CA ASN A 162 6.10 -7.43 12.11
C ASN A 162 7.35 -7.99 12.84
N MET A 163 7.34 -9.28 13.19
CA MET A 163 8.47 -9.91 13.88
C MET A 163 9.74 -9.91 13.04
N ILE A 164 9.66 -10.29 11.76
CA ILE A 164 10.85 -10.32 10.89
C ILE A 164 11.35 -8.91 10.59
N MET A 165 10.45 -7.94 10.45
CA MET A 165 10.80 -6.56 10.10
C MET A 165 11.65 -5.86 11.16
N HIS A 166 11.52 -6.24 12.43
CA HIS A 166 12.28 -5.66 13.54
C HIS A 166 13.67 -6.28 13.76
N LYS A 167 14.10 -7.26 12.95
CA LYS A 167 15.44 -7.84 13.05
C LYS A 167 16.47 -6.97 12.30
N ASP A 168 17.63 -6.73 12.90
CA ASP A 168 18.67 -5.82 12.38
C ASP A 168 19.43 -6.35 11.15
N ARG A 169 19.34 -7.65 10.86
CA ARG A 169 20.09 -8.32 9.78
C ARG A 169 19.23 -9.32 9.02
N ILE A 170 18.12 -8.86 8.45
CA ILE A 170 17.31 -9.69 7.56
C ILE A 170 17.83 -9.61 6.12
N ASN A 171 17.70 -10.67 5.36
CA ASN A 171 17.94 -10.69 3.92
C ASN A 171 16.70 -11.22 3.19
N ILE A 172 16.78 -11.27 1.85
CA ILE A 172 15.64 -11.70 1.03
C ILE A 172 15.25 -13.15 1.30
N PHE A 173 16.19 -14.05 1.61
CA PHE A 173 15.88 -15.44 1.95
C PHE A 173 15.11 -15.56 3.27
N ASP A 174 15.39 -14.69 4.25
CA ASP A 174 14.60 -14.65 5.49
C ASP A 174 13.15 -14.26 5.17
N VAL A 175 12.94 -13.23 4.34
CA VAL A 175 11.60 -12.77 3.94
C VAL A 175 10.88 -13.84 3.12
N LEU A 176 11.56 -14.51 2.20
CA LEU A 176 11.02 -15.63 1.40
C LEU A 176 10.61 -16.80 2.29
N SER A 177 11.51 -17.25 3.17
CA SER A 177 11.26 -18.36 4.10
C SER A 177 10.09 -18.04 5.04
N TYR A 178 10.05 -16.81 5.56
CA TYR A 178 8.96 -16.38 6.43
C TYR A 178 7.63 -16.27 5.66
N SER A 179 7.64 -15.76 4.44
CA SER A 179 6.44 -15.63 3.59
C SER A 179 5.81 -16.97 3.23
N LYS A 180 6.62 -18.02 3.01
CA LYS A 180 6.10 -19.38 2.77
C LYS A 180 5.27 -19.94 3.94
N ASN A 181 5.54 -19.47 5.15
CA ASN A 181 4.78 -19.85 6.34
C ASN A 181 3.57 -18.94 6.61
N ILE A 182 3.43 -17.87 5.83
CA ILE A 182 2.30 -16.96 5.91
C ILE A 182 1.30 -17.34 4.82
N ILE A 183 0.19 -17.96 5.23
CA ILE A 183 -0.92 -18.22 4.31
C ILE A 183 -1.57 -16.87 3.93
N PRO A 184 -1.56 -16.48 2.63
CA PRO A 184 -2.32 -15.32 2.17
C PRO A 184 -3.82 -15.59 2.26
N PRO A 185 -4.63 -14.53 2.46
CA PRO A 185 -6.08 -14.65 2.35
C PRO A 185 -6.47 -15.25 0.99
N SER A 186 -7.49 -16.11 0.95
CA SER A 186 -8.00 -16.67 -0.31
C SER A 186 -8.60 -15.56 -1.17
N ALA A 187 -8.44 -15.57 -2.49
CA ALA A 187 -9.15 -14.61 -3.34
C ALA A 187 -10.68 -14.61 -3.13
N SER A 188 -11.22 -15.70 -2.55
CA SER A 188 -12.63 -15.81 -2.18
C SER A 188 -13.09 -14.78 -1.14
N PHE A 189 -12.25 -14.24 -0.23
CA PHE A 189 -12.71 -13.18 0.70
C PHE A 189 -13.13 -11.91 -0.04
N LEU A 190 -12.62 -11.69 -1.26
CA LEU A 190 -13.03 -10.57 -2.12
C LEU A 190 -14.48 -10.73 -2.61
N HIS A 191 -15.01 -11.97 -2.60
CA HIS A 191 -16.34 -12.32 -3.11
C HIS A 191 -17.31 -12.83 -2.03
N GLU A 192 -16.82 -13.42 -0.94
CA GLU A 192 -17.62 -14.18 0.02
C GLU A 192 -18.19 -13.32 1.18
N ASP A 193 -17.66 -12.12 1.47
CA ASP A 193 -17.98 -11.43 2.73
C ASP A 193 -18.38 -9.93 2.67
N ASN A 194 -18.61 -9.31 1.50
CA ASN A 194 -19.14 -7.93 1.48
C ASN A 194 -20.67 -7.84 1.63
N ARG A 195 -21.37 -8.95 1.93
CA ARG A 195 -22.81 -8.98 2.25
C ARG A 195 -23.12 -9.46 3.68
N ALA A 196 -22.13 -9.91 4.44
CA ALA A 196 -22.35 -10.43 5.79
C ALA A 196 -22.25 -9.32 6.86
N LEU A 197 -23.43 -8.79 7.19
CA LEU A 197 -23.89 -8.29 8.51
C LEU A 197 -22.83 -7.69 9.47
N ILE A 198 -22.82 -6.36 9.54
CA ILE A 198 -22.42 -5.64 10.75
C ILE A 198 -23.55 -5.83 11.77
N HIS A 199 -23.35 -6.67 12.77
CA HIS A 199 -24.11 -6.56 14.01
C HIS A 199 -23.50 -5.42 14.84
N TYR A 200 -24.32 -4.37 15.06
CA TYR A 200 -24.07 -3.33 16.06
C TYR A 200 -24.18 -3.89 17.48
#